data_AF-A0ABD0PJ85-F1
#
_entry.id   AF-A0ABD0PJ85-F1
#
_cell.length_a   1.000
_cell.length_b   1.000
_cell.length_c   1.000
_cell.angle_alpha   90.00
_cell.angle_beta   90.00
_cell.angle_gamma   90.00
#
_symmetry.space_group_name_H-M   'P 1'
#
loop_
_entity.id
_entity.type
_entity.pdbx_description
1 polymer ?
#
loop_
_entity_poly.entity_id
_entity_poly.type
_entity_poly.pdbx_seq_one_letter_code
_entity_poly.pdbx_strand_id
1 'polypeptide(L)' 'MSAPVWFVSLSGTTCLVALLSEKELTVANVGDSRAVLCDKDGNAVPLSHDHKPYQLKERKRIKKA' A
#
# COMPACT_ATOMS: atom_id res chain seq x y z
N MET A 1 38.89 -1.18 0.55
CA MET A 1 38.30 -0.11 -0.28
C MET A 1 36.82 -0.05 0.02
N SER A 2 36.40 0.90 0.86
CA SER A 2 34.99 1.20 1.17
C SER A 2 34.41 2.07 0.05
N ALA A 3 33.26 1.68 -0.51
CA ALA A 3 32.58 2.45 -1.54
C ALA A 3 32.14 3.83 -1.00
N PRO A 4 32.20 4.91 -1.79
CA PRO A 4 31.87 6.25 -1.35
C PRO A 4 30.36 6.42 -1.09
N VAL A 5 30.02 7.17 -0.04
CA VAL A 5 28.66 7.44 0.47
C VAL A 5 27.70 8.13 -0.52
N TRP A 6 28.15 8.47 -1.72
CA TRP A 6 27.34 9.05 -2.81
C TRP A 6 26.52 8.01 -3.60
N PHE A 7 26.72 6.72 -3.33
CA PHE A 7 25.96 5.61 -3.93
C PHE A 7 24.82 5.08 -3.02
N VAL A 8 24.29 5.90 -2.11
CA VAL A 8 23.04 5.52 -1.41
C VAL A 8 21.87 5.69 -2.39
N SER A 9 21.39 4.56 -2.91
CA SER A 9 20.16 4.54 -3.71
C SER A 9 18.96 4.89 -2.83
N LEU A 10 18.38 6.08 -3.03
CA LEU A 10 17.14 6.51 -2.40
C LEU A 10 15.95 5.97 -3.20
N SER A 11 15.73 4.66 -3.10
CA SER A 11 14.54 4.02 -3.67
C SER A 11 13.47 3.81 -2.61
N GLY A 12 12.21 3.89 -3.02
CA GLY A 12 11.04 3.55 -2.23
C GLY A 12 10.17 2.57 -3.00
N THR A 13 9.34 1.81 -2.29
CA THR A 13 8.41 0.86 -2.92
C THR A 13 7.03 1.01 -2.29
N THR A 14 6.02 0.52 -2.99
CA THR A 14 4.73 0.19 -2.39
C THR A 14 4.75 -1.27 -1.91
N CYS A 15 3.79 -1.65 -1.08
CA CYS A 15 3.57 -3.03 -0.68
C CYS A 15 2.08 -3.30 -0.53
N LEU A 16 1.60 -4.37 -1.16
CA LEU A 16 0.24 -4.88 -1.02
C LEU A 16 0.34 -6.37 -0.73
N VAL A 17 -0.28 -6.81 0.36
CA VAL A 17 -0.27 -8.21 0.80
C VAL A 17 -1.70 -8.69 0.92
N ALA A 18 -1.96 -9.89 0.40
CA ALA A 18 -3.18 -10.63 0.61
C ALA A 18 -2.83 -11.97 1.27
N LEU A 19 -3.30 -12.18 2.49
CA LEU A 19 -3.11 -13.43 3.24
C LEU A 19 -4.46 -14.15 3.31
N LEU A 20 -4.51 -15.35 2.73
CA LEU A 20 -5.65 -16.23 2.84
C LEU A 20 -5.35 -17.31 3.88
N SER A 21 -6.16 -17.37 4.93
CA SER A 21 -6.11 -18.41 5.96
C SER A 21 -7.50 -19.01 6.10
N GLU A 22 -7.63 -20.31 5.82
CA GLU A 22 -8.92 -21.00 5.77
C GLU A 22 -9.95 -20.30 4.86
N LYS A 23 -10.87 -19.53 5.46
CA LYS A 23 -11.93 -18.77 4.78
C LYS A 23 -11.82 -17.26 5.02
N GLU A 24 -10.71 -16.80 5.59
CA GLU A 24 -10.46 -15.41 5.93
C GLU A 24 -9.38 -14.83 5.00
N LEU A 25 -9.72 -13.73 4.32
CA LEU A 25 -8.82 -12.98 3.46
C LEU A 25 -8.45 -11.65 4.15
N THR A 26 -7.20 -11.55 4.62
CA THR A 26 -6.65 -10.31 5.18
C THR A 26 -5.87 -9.56 4.10
N VAL A 27 -6.14 -8.26 3.94
CA VAL A 27 -5.41 -7.39 3.02
C VAL A 27 -4.73 -6.25 3.77
N ALA A 28 -3.44 -6.04 3.49
CA ALA A 28 -2.67 -4.92 4.02
C ALA A 28 -2.04 -4.12 2.87
N ASN A 29 -2.15 -2.79 2.92
CA ASN A 29 -1.65 -1.89 1.88
C ASN A 29 -0.74 -0.80 2.46
N VAL A 30 0.37 -0.53 1.79
CA VAL A 30 1.28 0.59 2.02
C VAL A 30 1.65 1.19 0.67
N GLY A 31 1.03 2.32 0.34
CA GLY A 31 1.28 3.06 -0.89
C GLY A 31 0.02 3.15 -1.75
N ASP A 32 0.18 3.22 -3.06
CA ASP A 32 -0.91 3.37 -4.01
C ASP A 32 -1.13 2.16 -4.93
N SER A 33 -0.56 1.00 -4.56
CA SER A 33 -1.06 -0.29 -5.03
C SER A 33 -2.50 -0.52 -4.52
N ARG A 34 -3.26 -1.38 -5.21
CA ARG A 34 -4.68 -1.59 -4.92
C ARG A 34 -5.10 -3.05 -5.00
N ALA A 35 -5.79 -3.51 -3.95
CA ALA A 35 -6.49 -4.79 -3.95
C ALA A 35 -7.97 -4.60 -4.31
N VAL A 36 -8.44 -5.42 -5.25
CA VAL A 36 -9.84 -5.49 -5.67
C VAL A 36 -10.23 -6.96 -5.74
N LEU A 37 -11.42 -7.30 -5.23
CA LEU A 37 -12.00 -8.64 -5.28
C LEU A 37 -13.19 -8.63 -6.24
N CYS A 38 -13.33 -9.69 -7.04
CA CYS A 38 -14.55 -9.93 -7.81
C CYS A 38 -15.53 -10.72 -6.93
N ASP A 39 -16.73 -10.19 -6.70
CA ASP A 39 -17.77 -10.94 -6.00
C ASP A 39 -18.47 -11.95 -6.92
N LYS A 40 -19.37 -12.75 -6.34
CA LYS A 40 -20.12 -13.80 -7.07
C LYS A 40 -21.02 -13.26 -8.20
N ASP A 41 -21.37 -11.97 -8.15
CA ASP A 41 -22.25 -11.30 -9.10
C ASP A 41 -21.42 -10.53 -10.16
N GLY A 42 -20.08 -10.61 -10.09
CA GLY A 42 -19.15 -9.96 -11.01
C GLY A 42 -18.78 -8.53 -10.63
N ASN A 43 -19.16 -8.05 -9.46
CA ASN A 43 -18.84 -6.68 -9.03
C ASN A 43 -17.40 -6.59 -8.51
N ALA A 44 -16.76 -5.46 -8.81
CA ALA A 44 -15.45 -5.11 -8.27
C ALA A 44 -15.59 -4.49 -6.86
N VAL A 45 -15.17 -5.23 -5.84
CA VAL A 45 -15.18 -4.81 -4.44
C VAL A 45 -13.78 -4.35 -4.03
N PRO A 46 -13.58 -3.08 -3.64
CA PRO A 46 -12.27 -2.63 -3.17
C PRO A 46 -11.93 -3.24 -1.81
N LEU A 47 -10.76 -3.86 -1.69
CA LEU A 47 -10.26 -4.42 -0.43
C LEU A 47 -9.17 -3.56 0.24
N SER A 48 -8.63 -2.57 -0.48
CA SER A 48 -7.69 -1.59 0.06
C SER A 48 -8.03 -0.18 -0.40
N HIS A 49 -7.45 0.81 0.28
CA HIS A 49 -7.50 2.21 -0.10
C HIS A 49 -6.10 2.68 -0.45
N ASP A 50 -5.95 3.36 -1.59
CA ASP A 50 -4.68 3.99 -1.95
C ASP A 50 -4.32 5.05 -0.92
N HIS A 51 -3.05 5.12 -0.54
CA HIS A 51 -2.51 6.21 0.27
C HIS A 51 -2.02 7.34 -0.64
N LYS A 52 -2.85 8.37 -0.80
CA LYS A 52 -2.51 9.56 -1.60
C LYS A 52 -2.28 10.77 -0.68
N PRO A 53 -1.24 11.60 -0.89
CA PRO A 53 -0.90 12.70 0.01
C PRO A 53 -2.00 13.74 0.23
N TYR A 54 -2.92 13.89 -0.74
CA TYR A 54 -4.01 14.85 -0.68
C TYR A 54 -5.24 14.35 0.09
N GLN A 55 -5.35 13.05 0.37
CA GLN A 55 -6.45 12.50 1.17
C GLN A 55 -6.41 13.06 2.59
N LEU A 56 -7.58 13.39 3.15
CA LEU A 56 -7.67 14.10 4.43
C LEU A 56 -6.90 13.41 5.58
N LYS A 57 -6.95 12.08 5.66
CA LYS A 57 -6.25 11.29 6.67
C LYS A 57 -4.73 11.41 6.53
N GLU A 58 -4.21 11.13 5.33
CA GLU A 58 -2.78 11.18 5.05
C GLU A 58 -2.23 12.61 5.13
N ARG A 59 -2.95 13.59 4.60
CA ARG A 59 -2.59 15.00 4.70
C ARG A 59 -2.46 15.48 6.15
N LYS A 60 -3.39 15.06 7.03
CA LYS A 60 -3.31 15.37 8.46
C LYS A 60 -2.11 14.69 9.12
N ARG A 61 -1.83 13.41 8.80
CA ARG A 61 -0.66 12.68 9.31
C ARG A 61 0.65 13.35 8.93
N ILE A 62 0.81 13.71 7.65
CA ILE A 62 2.00 14.37 7.12
C ILE A 62 2.21 15.74 7.80
N LYS A 63 1.15 16.53 7.97
CA LYS A 63 1.25 17.86 8.62
C LYS A 63 1.55 17.82 10.12
N LYS A 64 1.37 16.68 10.77
CA LYS A 64 1.66 16.50 12.20
C LYS A 64 3.09 16.02 12.45
N ALA A 65 3.72 15.39 11.46
CA ALA A 65 5.12 14.97 11.52
C ALA A 65 6.04 16.18 11.41
#